data_AF-A0A7N9DEJ6-F1
#
_entry.id   AF-A0A7N9DEJ6-F1
#
_cell.length_a   1.000
_cell.length_b   1.000
_cell.length_c   1.000
_cell.angle_alpha   90.00
_cell.angle_beta   90.00
_cell.angle_gamma   90.00
#
_symmetry.space_group_name_H-M   'P 1'
#
loop_
_entity.id
_entity.type
_entity.pdbx_description
1 polymer ?
#
loop_
_entity_poly.entity_id
_entity_poly.type
_entity_poly.pdbx_seq_one_letter_code
_entity_poly.pdbx_strand_id
1 'polypeptide(L)'
;MSLALLRSFLILWKQLEVLKEHWGRLKLQGQDINSVSLHKQFSELYETDILYPSMKAIARQMGKEDEFEGFIVNNQSVLPPSGASEIEIKTHQLQKLLENFEIHMIQEVLRKVNREMILLLSEKSKKECSLPTDLWKHQVMKENFSVSRPQIVEKFRQRLMQNYPDDGVEITFRKDHLEACLLFLGCDMMARERSNFETYSTCYEHVFHHARQRLSQKEQELDAARRDQGPPEDSAGQVAELSHDMIMEITALRAQLTDLEEVNLNLKKQIRKEVQEEYEALVRALFQTCLHMKEKLDENQLNLIQKVCELIGEVRTEGIDNMKDLKKKWGSASPDEGMKENPAKQEQLWALEQDNCSLATLVCKVRSLGHWRLAVQQARFQAQLSRAEKEAIQSKKECLRIKLMAEREVGLFRQQILALRQALARAQADSARMWKQQDSQAQLLKELEHRVTQEALTQEQLHFMKTSRMEKLLEDVGQKEQQLQLLSKEAERASKLGQLQQKKMKRDLHQMRSRLAQERSVKLDALQRVEELQSQLHDAQQSAVPTGSSGGTYQTQKKD
;
A
#
# COMPACT_ATOMS: atom_id res chain seq x y z
N MET A 1 -53.46 43.57 17.05
CA MET A 1 -52.27 42.70 17.05
C MET A 1 -51.29 43.22 16.01
N SER A 2 -50.04 43.53 16.39
CA SER A 2 -49.04 44.00 15.41
C SER A 2 -48.47 42.83 14.60
N LEU A 3 -48.20 43.07 13.32
CA LEU A 3 -47.68 42.03 12.40
C LEU A 3 -46.35 41.42 12.87
N ALA A 4 -45.57 42.18 13.65
CA ALA A 4 -44.34 41.72 14.29
C ALA A 4 -44.56 40.63 15.35
N LEU A 5 -45.61 40.75 16.19
CA LEU A 5 -45.93 39.74 17.22
C LEU A 5 -46.41 38.43 16.62
N LEU A 6 -47.18 38.49 15.52
CA LEU A 6 -47.57 37.28 14.79
C LEU A 6 -46.35 36.60 14.17
N ARG A 7 -45.42 37.38 13.60
CA ARG A 7 -44.17 36.87 13.02
C ARG A 7 -43.26 36.22 14.08
N SER A 8 -43.10 36.82 15.26
CA SER A 8 -42.30 36.21 16.33
C SER A 8 -42.94 34.94 16.88
N PHE A 9 -44.26 34.89 17.06
CA PHE A 9 -44.98 33.69 17.47
C PHE A 9 -44.83 32.53 16.46
N LEU A 10 -44.94 32.80 15.15
CA LEU A 10 -44.74 31.78 14.12
C LEU A 10 -43.31 31.26 14.06
N ILE A 11 -42.31 32.11 14.31
CA ILE A 11 -40.91 31.69 14.43
C ILE A 11 -40.71 30.79 15.65
N LEU A 12 -41.25 31.19 16.81
CA LEU A 12 -41.21 30.42 18.05
C LEU A 12 -41.88 29.05 17.88
N TRP A 13 -43.06 29.00 17.27
CA TRP A 13 -43.74 27.73 16.95
C TRP A 13 -42.85 26.84 16.07
N LYS A 14 -42.32 27.37 14.96
CA LYS A 14 -41.49 26.59 14.04
C LYS A 14 -40.22 26.05 14.72
N GLN A 15 -39.56 26.85 15.55
CA GLN A 15 -38.39 26.43 16.31
C GLN A 15 -38.75 25.32 17.30
N LEU A 16 -39.86 25.46 18.02
CA LEU A 16 -40.35 24.46 18.97
C LEU A 16 -40.61 23.12 18.30
N GLU A 17 -41.36 23.06 17.19
CA GLU A 17 -41.69 21.77 16.54
C GLU A 17 -40.45 21.08 15.95
N VAL A 18 -39.55 21.81 15.29
CA VAL A 18 -38.31 21.23 14.74
C VAL A 18 -37.43 20.65 15.86
N LEU A 19 -37.26 21.37 16.96
CA LEU A 19 -36.46 20.89 18.08
C LEU A 19 -37.14 19.76 18.85
N LYS A 20 -38.48 19.76 18.93
CA LYS A 20 -39.28 18.68 19.50
C LYS A 20 -39.17 17.38 18.69
N GLU A 21 -39.24 17.46 17.36
CA GLU A 21 -39.00 16.32 16.46
C GLU A 21 -37.59 15.75 16.63
N HIS A 22 -36.57 16.63 16.64
CA HIS A 22 -35.17 16.23 16.80
C HIS A 22 -34.89 15.62 18.17
N TRP A 23 -35.49 16.16 19.23
CA TRP A 23 -35.37 15.64 20.60
C TRP A 23 -36.06 14.27 20.73
N GLY A 24 -37.22 14.10 20.09
CA GLY A 24 -37.90 12.81 19.98
C GLY A 24 -37.03 11.74 19.33
N ARG A 25 -36.41 12.06 18.18
CA ARG A 25 -35.44 11.16 17.53
C ARG A 25 -34.28 10.82 18.46
N LEU A 26 -33.70 11.77 19.21
CA LEU A 26 -32.60 11.47 20.15
C LEU A 26 -33.04 10.52 21.28
N LYS A 27 -34.17 10.80 21.93
CA LYS A 27 -34.69 9.96 23.04
C LYS A 27 -35.08 8.55 22.59
N LEU A 28 -35.55 8.41 21.35
CA LEU A 28 -35.88 7.12 20.71
C LEU A 28 -34.69 6.48 19.95
N GLN A 29 -33.45 6.85 20.27
CA GLN A 29 -32.22 6.27 19.69
C GLN A 29 -32.14 6.31 18.14
N GLY A 30 -32.74 7.33 17.53
CA GLY A 30 -32.75 7.55 16.08
C GLY A 30 -33.91 6.90 15.32
N GLN A 31 -34.90 6.32 16.01
CA GLN A 31 -36.11 5.80 15.35
C GLN A 31 -37.06 6.95 14.97
N ASP A 32 -37.58 6.93 13.74
CA ASP A 32 -38.62 7.87 13.31
C ASP A 32 -39.98 7.53 13.95
N ILE A 33 -40.76 8.57 14.27
CA ILE A 33 -42.04 8.49 15.00
C ILE A 33 -43.19 8.09 14.05
N ASN A 34 -42.99 6.99 13.30
CA ASN A 34 -43.88 6.53 12.24
C ASN A 34 -44.89 5.45 12.70
N SER A 35 -44.84 5.04 13.97
CA SER A 35 -45.76 4.04 14.54
C SER A 35 -46.53 4.59 15.74
N VAL A 36 -47.74 4.09 15.95
CA VAL A 36 -48.64 4.51 17.04
C VAL A 36 -48.02 4.25 18.42
N SER A 37 -47.27 3.16 18.58
CA SER A 37 -46.55 2.85 19.82
C SER A 37 -45.40 3.82 20.09
N LEU A 38 -44.61 4.17 19.07
CA LEU A 38 -43.53 5.16 19.22
C LEU A 38 -44.07 6.56 19.46
N HIS A 39 -45.18 6.95 18.81
CA HIS A 39 -45.84 8.22 19.13
C HIS A 39 -46.35 8.23 20.58
N LYS A 40 -46.94 7.14 21.08
CA LYS A 40 -47.40 7.08 22.48
C LYS A 40 -46.23 7.24 23.45
N GLN A 41 -45.15 6.49 23.25
CA GLN A 41 -43.93 6.59 24.06
C GLN A 41 -43.29 7.99 23.99
N PHE A 42 -43.27 8.59 22.80
CA PHE A 42 -42.80 9.96 22.60
C PHE A 42 -43.67 10.99 23.34
N SER A 43 -45.00 10.85 23.30
CA SER A 43 -45.93 11.72 24.03
C SER A 43 -45.72 11.60 25.53
N GLU A 44 -45.65 10.38 26.07
CA GLU A 44 -45.36 10.13 27.50
C GLU A 44 -44.04 10.78 27.93
N LEU A 45 -42.95 10.59 27.16
CA LEU A 45 -41.66 11.23 27.44
C LEU A 45 -41.68 12.75 27.31
N TYR A 46 -42.36 13.30 26.30
CA TYR A 46 -42.48 14.74 26.11
C TYR A 46 -43.29 15.39 27.24
N GLU A 47 -44.31 14.68 27.75
CA GLU A 47 -45.08 15.11 28.91
C GLU A 47 -44.21 15.16 30.18
N THR A 48 -43.41 14.12 30.46
CA THR A 48 -42.57 14.06 31.68
C THR A 48 -41.36 14.98 31.63
N ASP A 49 -40.62 15.02 30.52
CA ASP A 49 -39.29 15.64 30.46
C ASP A 49 -39.34 17.12 30.03
N ILE A 50 -40.40 17.52 29.33
CA ILE A 50 -40.54 18.86 28.73
C ILE A 50 -41.79 19.57 29.26
N LEU A 51 -42.99 19.06 28.97
CA LEU A 51 -44.24 19.77 29.25
C LEU A 51 -44.44 20.05 30.75
N TYR A 52 -44.33 19.02 31.58
CA TYR A 52 -44.52 19.16 33.03
C TYR A 52 -43.49 20.11 33.66
N PRO A 53 -42.15 19.97 33.42
CA PRO A 53 -41.17 20.94 33.90
C PRO A 53 -41.38 22.36 33.40
N SER A 54 -41.83 22.56 32.16
CA SER A 54 -42.16 23.89 31.62
C SER A 54 -43.39 24.49 32.33
N MET A 55 -44.45 23.72 32.52
CA MET A 55 -45.68 24.21 33.17
C MET A 55 -45.43 24.49 34.67
N LYS A 56 -44.66 23.65 35.35
CA LYS A 56 -44.21 23.87 36.73
C LYS A 56 -43.36 25.13 36.87
N ALA A 57 -42.45 25.39 35.92
CA ALA A 57 -41.64 26.61 35.93
C ALA A 57 -42.51 27.88 35.75
N ILE A 58 -43.53 27.83 34.88
CA ILE A 58 -44.49 28.92 34.69
C ILE A 58 -45.36 29.12 35.94
N ALA A 59 -45.86 28.04 36.54
CA ALA A 59 -46.64 28.10 37.79
C ALA A 59 -45.83 28.74 38.93
N ARG A 60 -44.54 28.40 39.05
CA ARG A 60 -43.61 29.02 40.01
C ARG A 60 -43.39 30.51 39.74
N GLN A 61 -43.17 30.91 38.48
CA GLN A 61 -43.03 32.33 38.12
C GLN A 61 -44.28 33.15 38.43
N MET A 62 -45.47 32.54 38.34
CA MET A 62 -46.74 33.18 38.69
C MET A 62 -47.15 33.01 40.17
N GLY A 63 -46.32 32.38 41.01
CA GLY A 63 -46.60 32.18 42.44
C GLY A 63 -47.72 31.17 42.75
N LYS A 64 -48.07 30.29 41.80
CA LYS A 64 -49.16 29.31 41.87
C LYS A 64 -48.67 27.86 41.80
N GLU A 65 -47.48 27.58 42.35
CA GLU A 65 -46.87 26.24 42.28
C GLU A 65 -47.71 25.19 43.03
N ASP A 66 -48.18 25.50 44.25
CA ASP A 66 -49.00 24.60 45.07
C ASP A 66 -50.35 24.27 44.41
N GLU A 67 -51.00 25.27 43.78
CA GLU A 67 -52.23 25.05 43.00
C GLU A 67 -51.98 24.08 41.85
N PHE A 68 -50.88 24.29 41.10
CA PHE A 68 -50.53 23.48 39.93
C PHE A 68 -50.18 22.03 40.29
N GLU A 69 -49.43 21.80 41.37
CA GLU A 69 -49.12 20.44 41.84
C GLU A 69 -50.39 19.70 42.31
N GLY A 70 -51.32 20.40 42.97
CA GLY A 70 -52.60 19.84 43.42
C GLY A 70 -53.48 19.29 42.29
N PHE A 71 -53.40 19.85 41.07
CA PHE A 71 -54.13 19.32 39.91
C PHE A 71 -53.56 18.00 39.38
N ILE A 72 -52.25 17.78 39.50
CA ILE A 72 -51.56 16.63 38.87
C ILE A 72 -51.62 15.37 39.74
N VAL A 73 -51.71 15.51 41.06
CA VAL A 73 -51.98 14.38 41.98
C VAL A 73 -53.33 13.69 41.68
N ASN A 74 -54.26 14.36 41.01
CA ASN A 74 -55.60 13.84 40.67
C ASN A 74 -55.69 13.17 39.28
N ASN A 75 -54.56 12.74 38.69
CA ASN A 75 -54.49 12.04 37.38
C ASN A 75 -55.17 12.78 36.21
N GLN A 76 -55.18 14.11 36.22
CA GLN A 76 -55.59 14.91 35.06
C GLN A 76 -54.39 15.24 34.17
N SER A 77 -54.61 15.32 32.85
CA SER A 77 -53.61 15.72 31.86
C SER A 77 -52.95 17.04 32.24
N VAL A 78 -51.67 17.23 31.90
CA VAL A 78 -50.92 18.46 32.24
C VAL A 78 -51.53 19.68 31.55
N LEU A 79 -52.40 20.40 32.28
CA LEU A 79 -53.06 21.62 31.83
C LEU A 79 -52.16 22.84 32.07
N PRO A 80 -52.21 23.88 31.21
CA PRO A 80 -51.49 25.12 31.44
C PRO A 80 -52.03 25.85 32.69
N PRO A 81 -51.16 26.47 33.53
CA PRO A 81 -51.61 27.20 34.70
C PRO A 81 -52.53 28.39 34.34
N SER A 82 -53.53 28.66 35.18
CA SER A 82 -54.55 29.68 34.92
C SER A 82 -53.96 31.10 34.75
N GLY A 83 -54.01 31.60 33.51
CA GLY A 83 -53.51 32.92 33.12
C GLY A 83 -52.22 32.92 32.27
N ALA A 84 -51.56 31.78 32.08
CA ALA A 84 -50.37 31.69 31.24
C ALA A 84 -50.68 31.96 29.75
N SER A 85 -49.85 32.77 29.08
CA SER A 85 -50.00 33.00 27.63
C SER A 85 -49.38 31.86 26.81
N GLU A 86 -49.90 31.64 25.60
CA GLU A 86 -49.38 30.60 24.69
C GLU A 86 -47.92 30.87 24.27
N ILE A 87 -47.52 32.14 24.23
CA ILE A 87 -46.14 32.56 23.94
C ILE A 87 -45.21 32.11 25.08
N GLU A 88 -45.58 32.34 26.34
CA GLU A 88 -44.79 31.93 27.51
C GLU A 88 -44.71 30.40 27.63
N ILE A 89 -45.81 29.69 27.40
CA ILE A 89 -45.89 28.23 27.35
C ILE A 89 -44.87 27.66 26.36
N LYS A 90 -44.91 28.13 25.11
CA LYS A 90 -44.01 27.68 24.04
C LYS A 90 -42.55 28.07 24.30
N THR A 91 -42.30 29.24 24.89
CA THR A 91 -40.95 29.71 25.22
C THR A 91 -40.30 28.81 26.29
N HIS A 92 -41.05 28.44 27.33
CA HIS A 92 -40.54 27.53 28.36
C HIS A 92 -40.38 26.08 27.87
N GLN A 93 -41.23 25.60 26.95
CA GLN A 93 -41.06 24.31 26.29
C GLN A 93 -39.80 24.29 25.42
N LEU A 94 -39.56 25.35 24.65
CA LEU A 94 -38.37 25.52 23.83
C LEU A 94 -37.10 25.55 24.70
N GLN A 95 -37.11 26.30 25.80
CA GLN A 95 -35.99 26.34 26.74
C GLN A 95 -35.70 24.95 27.33
N LYS A 96 -36.72 24.20 27.77
CA LYS A 96 -36.52 22.85 28.33
C LYS A 96 -36.01 21.84 27.30
N LEU A 97 -36.38 21.99 26.02
CA LEU A 97 -35.77 21.21 24.93
C LEU A 97 -34.29 21.53 24.78
N LEU A 98 -33.92 22.82 24.73
CA LEU A 98 -32.51 23.25 24.60
C LEU A 98 -31.64 22.75 25.76
N GLU A 99 -32.11 22.89 27.01
CA GLU A 99 -31.43 22.34 28.20
C GLU A 99 -31.21 20.81 28.07
N ASN A 100 -32.20 20.07 27.57
CA ASN A 100 -32.08 18.63 27.31
C ASN A 100 -31.03 18.31 26.21
N PHE A 101 -30.96 19.10 25.13
CA PHE A 101 -29.94 18.94 24.10
C PHE A 101 -28.53 19.21 24.65
N GLU A 102 -28.36 20.25 25.47
CA GLU A 102 -27.08 20.57 26.11
C GLU A 102 -26.61 19.44 27.03
N ILE A 103 -27.50 18.91 27.88
CA ILE A 103 -27.22 17.75 28.73
C ILE A 103 -26.78 16.55 27.89
N HIS A 104 -27.47 16.27 26.77
CA HIS A 104 -27.08 15.17 25.87
C HIS A 104 -25.70 15.40 25.22
N MET A 105 -25.40 16.62 24.76
CA MET A 105 -24.09 16.96 24.20
C MET A 105 -22.97 16.82 25.23
N ILE A 106 -23.19 17.27 26.48
CA ILE A 106 -22.24 17.12 27.58
C ILE A 106 -21.98 15.63 27.88
N GLN A 107 -23.04 14.81 27.94
CA GLN A 107 -22.91 13.37 28.14
C GLN A 107 -22.17 12.68 26.99
N GLU A 108 -22.36 13.12 25.74
CA GLU A 108 -21.62 12.61 24.57
C GLU A 108 -20.12 12.94 24.67
N VAL A 109 -19.77 14.17 25.05
CA VAL A 109 -18.38 14.58 25.28
C VAL A 109 -17.76 13.80 26.44
N LEU A 110 -18.45 13.65 27.57
CA LEU A 110 -17.97 12.83 28.70
C LEU A 110 -17.77 11.36 28.31
N ARG A 111 -18.66 10.78 27.50
CA ARG A 111 -18.49 9.41 26.98
C ARG A 111 -17.28 9.28 26.05
N LYS A 112 -16.97 10.30 25.23
CA LYS A 112 -15.74 10.34 24.42
C LYS A 112 -14.50 10.46 25.29
N VAL A 113 -14.45 11.41 26.22
CA VAL A 113 -13.32 11.59 27.16
C VAL A 113 -13.05 10.33 27.97
N ASN A 114 -14.09 9.64 28.46
CA ASN A 114 -13.92 8.38 29.17
C ASN A 114 -13.35 7.25 28.28
N ARG A 115 -13.73 7.17 27.00
CA ARG A 115 -13.12 6.22 26.05
C ARG A 115 -11.64 6.52 25.84
N GLU A 116 -11.27 7.77 25.59
CA GLU A 116 -9.87 8.18 25.45
C GLU A 116 -9.05 7.93 26.72
N MET A 117 -9.63 8.19 27.90
CA MET A 117 -8.98 7.90 29.18
C MET A 117 -8.76 6.39 29.39
N ILE A 118 -9.74 5.54 29.04
CA ILE A 118 -9.60 4.09 29.09
C ILE A 118 -8.53 3.61 28.10
N LEU A 119 -8.49 4.15 26.88
CA LEU A 119 -7.45 3.85 25.89
C LEU A 119 -6.06 4.23 26.43
N LEU A 120 -5.88 5.44 26.93
CA LEU A 120 -4.63 5.93 27.52
C LEU A 120 -4.17 5.05 28.70
N LEU A 121 -5.08 4.68 29.61
CA LEU A 121 -4.77 3.78 30.72
C LEU A 121 -4.41 2.36 30.25
N SER A 122 -5.10 1.84 29.24
CA SER A 122 -4.80 0.54 28.65
C SER A 122 -3.43 0.53 27.97
N GLU A 123 -3.08 1.58 27.23
CA GLU A 123 -1.80 1.72 26.55
C GLU A 123 -0.65 1.83 27.56
N LYS A 124 -0.83 2.65 28.60
CA LYS A 124 0.11 2.79 29.71
C LYS A 124 0.30 1.48 30.52
N SER A 125 -0.66 0.55 30.45
CA SER A 125 -0.57 -0.75 31.13
C SER A 125 0.17 -1.83 30.34
N LYS A 126 0.41 -1.63 29.04
CA LYS A 126 1.20 -2.54 28.20
C LYS A 126 2.69 -2.38 28.54
N LYS A 127 3.26 -3.39 29.21
CA LYS A 127 4.66 -3.38 29.72
C LYS A 127 5.75 -3.17 28.67
N GLU A 128 5.46 -3.34 27.39
CA GLU A 128 6.45 -3.38 26.30
C GLU A 128 6.49 -2.10 25.45
N CYS A 129 5.48 -1.24 25.55
CA CYS A 129 5.42 0.01 24.80
C CYS A 129 5.62 1.20 25.74
N SER A 130 6.89 1.56 26.00
CA SER A 130 7.19 2.92 26.45
C SER A 130 6.62 3.89 25.43
N LEU A 131 5.76 4.83 25.85
CA LEU A 131 5.19 5.84 24.95
C LEU A 131 6.32 6.54 24.19
N PRO A 132 6.11 7.03 22.95
CA PRO A 132 7.14 7.73 22.20
C PRO A 132 7.79 8.89 22.96
N THR A 133 7.07 9.49 23.93
CA THR A 133 7.55 10.51 24.87
C THR A 133 8.30 9.97 26.10
N ASP A 134 8.05 8.72 26.53
CA ASP A 134 8.80 8.09 27.63
C ASP A 134 10.22 7.69 27.22
N LEU A 135 10.47 7.46 25.92
CA LEU A 135 11.82 7.30 25.37
C LEU A 135 12.71 8.54 25.58
N TRP A 136 12.11 9.74 25.69
CA TRP A 136 12.81 11.00 25.95
C TRP A 136 12.92 11.35 27.43
N LYS A 137 12.23 10.60 28.31
CA LYS A 137 12.45 10.71 29.75
C LYS A 137 13.76 10.02 30.07
N HIS A 138 14.83 10.79 30.25
CA HIS A 138 16.01 10.28 30.93
C HIS A 138 15.58 9.67 32.26
N GLN A 139 15.81 8.36 32.35
CA GLN A 139 15.64 7.58 33.57
C GLN A 139 16.60 8.19 34.59
N VAL A 140 16.06 9.01 35.50
CA VAL A 140 16.86 9.86 36.40
C VAL A 140 17.85 8.97 37.16
N MET A 141 19.15 9.18 36.92
CA MET A 141 20.20 8.49 37.65
C MET A 141 19.97 8.74 39.13
N LYS A 142 19.78 7.67 39.91
CA LYS A 142 19.59 7.71 41.37
C LYS A 142 20.89 8.03 42.14
N GLU A 143 21.86 8.63 41.47
CA GLU A 143 23.12 9.06 42.06
C GLU A 143 22.94 10.48 42.57
N ASN A 144 22.50 10.58 43.83
CA ASN A 144 22.30 11.85 44.53
C ASN A 144 23.65 12.56 44.74
N PHE A 145 24.06 13.38 43.78
CA PHE A 145 25.27 14.18 43.90
C PHE A 145 25.06 15.34 44.88
N SER A 146 25.61 15.20 46.10
CA SER A 146 25.56 16.24 47.14
C SER A 146 26.96 16.57 47.66
N VAL A 147 27.49 17.73 47.29
CA VAL A 147 28.73 18.27 47.87
C VAL A 147 28.42 18.90 49.22
N SER A 148 29.05 18.43 50.29
CA SER A 148 28.88 18.99 51.63
C SER A 148 29.42 20.44 51.70
N ARG A 149 28.61 21.39 52.21
CA ARG A 149 29.04 22.80 52.35
C ARG A 149 30.27 22.90 53.30
N PRO A 150 31.43 23.36 52.82
CA PRO A 150 32.64 23.47 53.65
C PRO A 150 32.56 24.68 54.59
N GLN A 151 32.72 24.46 55.90
CA GLN A 151 32.72 25.50 56.93
C GLN A 151 34.09 26.22 57.06
N ILE A 152 34.69 26.60 55.93
CA ILE A 152 36.05 27.16 55.90
C ILE A 152 36.09 28.56 56.52
N VAL A 153 35.09 29.40 56.20
CA VAL A 153 35.03 30.79 56.69
C VAL A 153 34.77 30.80 58.20
N GLU A 154 33.91 29.91 58.67
CA GLU A 154 33.55 29.76 60.07
C GLU A 154 34.76 29.27 60.90
N LYS A 155 35.50 28.27 60.41
CA LYS A 155 36.76 27.79 61.03
C LYS A 155 37.86 28.85 61.01
N PHE A 156 38.03 29.58 59.90
CA PHE A 156 39.01 30.65 59.81
C PHE A 156 38.71 31.78 60.79
N ARG A 157 37.44 32.23 60.86
CA ARG A 157 37.01 33.24 61.84
C ARG A 157 37.25 32.78 63.27
N GLN A 158 36.94 31.52 63.59
CA GLN A 158 37.20 30.96 64.92
C GLN A 158 38.70 30.99 65.28
N ARG A 159 39.59 30.56 64.38
CA ARG A 159 41.05 30.60 64.61
C ARG A 159 41.59 32.03 64.71
N LEU A 160 41.12 32.93 63.84
CA LEU A 160 41.54 34.33 63.83
C LEU A 160 41.21 35.02 65.16
N MET A 161 39.99 34.80 65.67
CA MET A 161 39.49 35.39 66.93
C MET A 161 39.96 34.64 68.20
N GLN A 162 40.64 33.49 68.08
CA GLN A 162 40.95 32.60 69.21
C GLN A 162 41.81 33.24 70.31
N ASN A 163 42.57 34.28 69.98
CA ASN A 163 43.48 35.00 70.87
C ASN A 163 43.18 36.51 70.95
N TYR A 164 41.98 36.96 70.55
CA TYR A 164 41.62 38.38 70.55
C TYR A 164 41.08 38.83 71.93
N PRO A 165 41.65 39.88 72.55
CA PRO A 165 41.03 40.53 73.70
C PRO A 165 39.85 41.39 73.24
N ASP A 166 38.67 41.13 73.79
CA ASP A 166 37.39 41.76 73.39
C ASP A 166 37.24 43.18 73.97
N ASP A 167 38.15 44.08 73.61
CA ASP A 167 38.16 45.48 74.05
C ASP A 167 38.10 46.41 72.82
N GLY A 168 36.96 47.09 72.67
CA GLY A 168 36.52 47.60 71.37
C GLY A 168 37.08 48.96 70.98
N VAL A 169 37.65 49.04 69.78
CA VAL A 169 37.35 50.03 68.71
C VAL A 169 38.23 49.77 67.48
N GLU A 170 39.45 49.24 67.65
CA GLU A 170 40.33 48.82 66.54
C GLU A 170 40.82 47.36 66.72
N ILE A 171 40.66 46.54 65.67
CA ILE A 171 41.09 45.14 65.66
C ILE A 171 42.51 45.06 65.09
N THR A 172 43.50 44.77 65.93
CA THR A 172 44.88 44.54 65.51
C THR A 172 45.33 43.10 65.78
N PHE A 173 45.97 42.49 64.79
CA PHE A 173 46.51 41.12 64.88
C PHE A 173 48.03 41.15 64.77
N ARG A 174 48.72 40.30 65.55
CA ARG A 174 50.15 40.05 65.34
C ARG A 174 50.35 39.39 63.99
N LYS A 175 51.35 39.86 63.23
CA LYS A 175 51.70 39.36 61.90
C LYS A 175 51.80 37.83 61.88
N ASP A 176 52.54 37.25 62.81
CA ASP A 176 52.79 35.81 62.88
C ASP A 176 51.50 34.97 63.10
N HIS A 177 50.55 35.49 63.88
CA HIS A 177 49.24 34.85 64.09
C HIS A 177 48.36 34.92 62.84
N LEU A 178 48.39 36.07 62.14
CA LEU A 178 47.68 36.23 60.87
C LEU A 178 48.28 35.32 59.79
N GLU A 179 49.61 35.24 59.67
CA GLU A 179 50.31 34.35 58.74
C GLU A 179 49.99 32.88 59.03
N ALA A 180 50.00 32.45 60.30
CA ALA A 180 49.57 31.11 60.68
C ALA A 180 48.10 30.84 60.30
N CYS A 181 47.19 31.77 60.58
CA CYS A 181 45.78 31.63 60.20
C CYS A 181 45.57 31.55 58.68
N LEU A 182 46.34 32.30 57.89
CA LEU A 182 46.30 32.27 56.43
C LEU A 182 46.90 30.97 55.87
N LEU A 183 47.97 30.43 56.46
CA LEU A 183 48.50 29.11 56.11
C LEU A 183 47.47 28.00 56.37
N PHE A 184 46.78 28.03 57.53
CA PHE A 184 45.70 27.11 57.84
C PHE A 184 44.50 27.26 56.89
N LEU A 185 44.15 28.48 56.50
CA LEU A 185 43.11 28.73 55.49
C LEU A 185 43.50 28.12 54.14
N GLY A 186 44.75 28.27 53.71
CA GLY A 186 45.29 27.63 52.51
C GLY A 186 45.21 26.10 52.58
N CYS A 187 45.56 25.50 53.73
CA CYS A 187 45.43 24.05 53.95
C CYS A 187 43.97 23.57 53.88
N ASP A 188 43.05 24.26 54.55
CA ASP A 188 41.61 23.91 54.53
C ASP A 188 41.00 24.09 53.12
N MET A 189 41.45 25.09 52.35
CA MET A 189 41.03 25.29 50.96
C MET A 189 41.57 24.20 50.03
N MET A 190 42.85 23.81 50.16
CA MET A 190 43.42 22.71 49.39
C MET A 190 42.77 21.35 49.73
N ALA A 191 42.46 21.12 51.00
CA ALA A 191 41.73 19.92 51.44
C ALA A 191 40.30 19.87 50.84
N ARG A 192 39.60 21.02 50.76
CA ARG A 192 38.32 21.12 50.03
C ARG A 192 38.49 20.81 48.56
N GLU A 193 39.42 21.45 47.86
CA GLU A 193 39.57 21.21 46.40
C GLU A 193 39.90 19.75 46.10
N ARG A 194 40.74 19.12 46.92
CA ARG A 194 41.01 17.69 46.81
C ARG A 194 39.76 16.84 47.01
N SER A 195 38.99 17.08 48.09
CA SER A 195 37.76 16.33 48.38
C SER A 195 36.68 16.54 47.31
N ASN A 196 36.55 17.77 46.78
CA ASN A 196 35.69 18.09 45.65
C ASN A 196 36.11 17.28 44.42
N PHE A 197 37.40 17.32 44.05
CA PHE A 197 37.94 16.60 42.89
C PHE A 197 37.71 15.08 43.02
N GLU A 198 38.01 14.49 44.17
CA GLU A 198 37.75 13.07 44.45
C GLU A 198 36.26 12.72 44.34
N THR A 199 35.36 13.59 44.82
CA THR A 199 33.90 13.41 44.72
C THR A 199 33.39 13.51 43.28
N TYR A 200 33.84 14.51 42.50
CA TYR A 200 33.51 14.64 41.08
C TYR A 200 34.06 13.47 40.26
N SER A 201 35.32 13.09 40.48
CA SER A 201 35.97 11.96 39.80
C SER A 201 35.20 10.65 40.03
N THR A 202 34.84 10.38 41.29
CA THR A 202 34.04 9.20 41.66
C THR A 202 32.66 9.21 41.00
N CYS A 203 31.99 10.37 40.93
CA CYS A 203 30.72 10.54 40.23
C CYS A 203 30.86 10.22 38.72
N TYR A 204 31.88 10.78 38.05
CA TYR A 204 32.12 10.49 36.63
C TYR A 204 32.43 9.01 36.39
N GLU A 205 33.25 8.36 37.22
CA GLU A 205 33.54 6.92 37.09
C GLU A 205 32.30 6.05 37.27
N HIS A 206 31.40 6.37 38.21
CA HIS A 206 30.11 5.65 38.34
C HIS A 206 29.22 5.85 37.11
N VAL A 207 29.11 7.07 36.59
CA VAL A 207 28.39 7.38 35.34
C VAL A 207 28.96 6.59 34.16
N PHE A 208 30.29 6.54 34.00
CA PHE A 208 30.96 5.76 32.95
C PHE A 208 30.77 4.25 33.13
N HIS A 209 30.85 3.73 34.36
CA HIS A 209 30.63 2.32 34.66
C HIS A 209 29.19 1.91 34.34
N HIS A 210 28.20 2.68 34.78
CA HIS A 210 26.79 2.46 34.47
C HIS A 210 26.52 2.52 32.96
N ALA A 211 27.11 3.49 32.26
CA ALA A 211 27.00 3.59 30.79
C ALA A 211 27.58 2.35 30.08
N ARG A 212 28.77 1.89 30.48
CA ARG A 212 29.40 0.67 29.95
C ARG A 212 28.57 -0.58 30.23
N GLN A 213 28.06 -0.73 31.45
CA GLN A 213 27.22 -1.86 31.84
C GLN A 213 25.91 -1.90 31.02
N ARG A 214 25.25 -0.75 30.85
CA ARG A 214 24.02 -0.63 30.05
C ARG A 214 24.28 -0.89 28.56
N LEU A 215 25.41 -0.44 28.03
CA LEU A 215 25.83 -0.72 26.65
C LEU A 215 26.06 -2.24 26.45
N SER A 216 26.82 -2.88 27.34
CA SER A 216 27.06 -4.33 27.28
C SER A 216 25.78 -5.15 27.40
N GLN A 217 24.83 -4.75 28.25
CA GLN A 217 23.49 -5.36 28.30
C GLN A 217 22.74 -5.23 26.96
N LYS A 218 22.80 -4.06 26.31
CA LYS A 218 22.14 -3.86 25.01
C LYS A 218 22.82 -4.58 23.86
N GLU A 219 24.14 -4.74 23.89
CA GLU A 219 24.87 -5.61 22.95
C GLU A 219 24.45 -7.07 23.13
N GLN A 220 24.33 -7.55 24.36
CA GLN A 220 23.85 -8.92 24.65
C GLN A 220 22.38 -9.14 24.22
N GLU A 221 21.50 -8.17 24.42
CA GLU A 221 20.12 -8.21 23.91
C GLU A 221 20.09 -8.27 22.36
N LEU A 222 20.93 -7.48 21.68
CA LEU A 222 21.05 -7.51 20.21
C LEU A 222 21.61 -8.85 19.71
N ASP A 223 22.61 -9.41 20.38
CA ASP A 223 23.20 -10.70 20.03
C ASP A 223 22.29 -11.90 20.36
N ALA A 224 21.34 -11.74 21.29
CA ALA A 224 20.27 -12.69 21.53
C ALA A 224 19.22 -12.60 20.41
N ALA A 225 18.71 -11.40 20.12
CA ALA A 225 17.74 -11.17 19.04
C ALA A 225 18.26 -11.60 17.65
N ARG A 226 19.58 -11.47 17.39
CA ARG A 226 20.26 -11.98 16.19
C ARG A 226 20.43 -13.50 16.14
N ARG A 227 20.35 -14.20 17.28
CA ARG A 227 20.46 -15.66 17.37
C ARG A 227 19.10 -16.36 17.41
N ASP A 228 18.07 -15.69 17.92
CA ASP A 228 16.68 -16.16 17.86
C ASP A 228 16.08 -16.01 16.45
N GLN A 229 16.64 -15.12 15.62
CA GLN A 229 16.40 -15.11 14.18
C GLN A 229 17.26 -16.19 13.52
N GLY A 230 16.61 -17.12 12.81
CA GLY A 230 17.27 -18.10 11.95
C GLY A 230 17.98 -17.46 10.75
N PRO A 231 18.47 -18.25 9.77
CA PRO A 231 19.01 -17.68 8.54
C PRO A 231 17.98 -16.73 7.90
N PRO A 232 18.42 -15.65 7.22
CA PRO A 232 17.53 -14.56 6.80
C PRO A 232 16.65 -14.98 5.60
N GLU A 233 15.60 -15.75 5.88
CA GLU A 233 14.42 -15.86 5.03
C GLU A 233 13.66 -14.52 5.06
N ASP A 234 13.61 -13.85 3.90
CA ASP A 234 12.70 -12.81 3.33
C ASP A 234 11.94 -11.79 4.20
N SER A 235 11.96 -11.89 5.52
CA SER A 235 11.32 -11.00 6.50
C SER A 235 11.80 -9.55 6.38
N ALA A 236 13.09 -9.32 6.12
CA ALA A 236 13.61 -7.99 5.83
C ALA A 236 13.06 -7.42 4.50
N GLY A 237 12.80 -8.29 3.51
CA GLY A 237 12.15 -7.92 2.24
C GLY A 237 10.67 -7.58 2.45
N GLN A 238 9.92 -8.45 3.13
CA GLN A 238 8.51 -8.24 3.45
C GLN A 238 8.28 -6.99 4.31
N VAL A 239 9.15 -6.73 5.30
CA VAL A 239 9.09 -5.49 6.11
C VAL A 239 9.45 -4.27 5.26
N ALA A 240 10.40 -4.38 4.33
CA ALA A 240 10.71 -3.29 3.41
C ALA A 240 9.53 -2.98 2.47
N GLU A 241 8.88 -3.99 1.91
CA GLU A 241 7.67 -3.88 1.07
C GLU A 241 6.51 -3.25 1.86
N LEU A 242 6.15 -3.78 3.04
CA LEU A 242 5.14 -3.19 3.93
C LEU A 242 5.46 -1.74 4.32
N SER A 243 6.74 -1.42 4.59
CA SER A 243 7.14 -0.05 4.90
C SER A 243 7.02 0.88 3.69
N HIS A 244 7.29 0.37 2.48
CA HIS A 244 7.13 1.11 1.23
C HIS A 244 5.66 1.40 0.95
N ASP A 245 4.80 0.39 1.08
CA ASP A 245 3.34 0.53 0.90
C ASP A 245 2.76 1.53 1.90
N MET A 246 3.11 1.43 3.19
CA MET A 246 2.70 2.42 4.19
C MET A 246 3.22 3.83 3.88
N ILE A 247 4.46 3.99 3.38
CA ILE A 247 4.98 5.29 2.95
C ILE A 247 4.21 5.83 1.75
N MET A 248 3.84 4.97 0.79
CA MET A 248 3.03 5.33 -0.36
C MET A 248 1.61 5.75 0.04
N GLU A 249 0.95 5.02 0.95
CA GLU A 249 -0.35 5.41 1.51
C GLU A 249 -0.27 6.73 2.28
N ILE A 250 0.71 6.90 3.17
CA ILE A 250 0.93 8.15 3.90
C ILE A 250 1.18 9.32 2.92
N THR A 251 1.89 9.08 1.83
CA THR A 251 2.15 10.09 0.80
C THR A 251 0.88 10.44 0.01
N ALA A 252 0.06 9.45 -0.35
CA ALA A 252 -1.23 9.64 -1.01
C ALA A 252 -2.23 10.39 -0.10
N LEU A 253 -2.30 10.02 1.18
CA LEU A 253 -3.15 10.70 2.16
C LEU A 253 -2.68 12.14 2.43
N ARG A 254 -1.36 12.39 2.47
CA ARG A 254 -0.81 13.76 2.55
C ARG A 254 -1.16 14.59 1.32
N ALA A 255 -1.09 14.02 0.12
CA ALA A 255 -1.50 14.70 -1.11
C ALA A 255 -3.00 15.04 -1.10
N GLN A 256 -3.85 14.09 -0.73
CA GLN A 256 -5.30 14.32 -0.56
C GLN A 256 -5.60 15.39 0.49
N LEU A 257 -4.85 15.41 1.61
CA LEU A 257 -4.98 16.45 2.63
C LEU A 257 -4.61 17.82 2.07
N THR A 258 -3.50 17.95 1.33
CA THR A 258 -3.12 19.24 0.71
C THR A 258 -4.12 19.71 -0.34
N ASP A 259 -4.71 18.79 -1.13
CA ASP A 259 -5.77 19.13 -2.10
C ASP A 259 -7.03 19.64 -1.37
N LEU A 260 -7.42 18.99 -0.27
CA LEU A 260 -8.56 19.42 0.56
C LEU A 260 -8.29 20.76 1.27
N GLU A 261 -7.06 21.01 1.72
CA GLU A 261 -6.64 22.29 2.29
C GLU A 261 -6.69 23.42 1.24
N GLU A 262 -6.26 23.16 -0.01
CA GLU A 262 -6.38 24.13 -1.10
C GLU A 262 -7.85 24.43 -1.43
N VAL A 263 -8.70 23.39 -1.53
CA VAL A 263 -10.15 23.55 -1.74
C VAL A 263 -10.78 24.36 -0.59
N ASN A 264 -10.43 24.07 0.67
CA ASN A 264 -10.91 24.80 1.84
C ASN A 264 -10.46 26.28 1.82
N LEU A 265 -9.21 26.54 1.46
CA LEU A 265 -8.68 27.90 1.28
C LEU A 265 -9.41 28.66 0.16
N ASN A 266 -9.69 27.99 -0.96
CA ASN A 266 -10.41 28.57 -2.09
C ASN A 266 -11.89 28.84 -1.76
N LEU A 267 -12.58 27.94 -1.03
CA LEU A 267 -13.91 28.19 -0.50
C LEU A 267 -13.94 29.36 0.49
N LYS A 268 -12.96 29.45 1.41
CA LYS A 268 -12.81 30.60 2.34
C LYS A 268 -12.50 31.92 1.64
N LYS A 269 -11.92 31.91 0.43
CA LYS A 269 -11.75 33.11 -0.41
C LYS A 269 -13.07 33.46 -1.11
N GLN A 270 -13.77 32.46 -1.65
CA GLN A 270 -15.04 32.63 -2.35
C GLN A 270 -16.12 33.18 -1.41
N ILE A 271 -16.32 32.59 -0.22
CA ILE A 271 -17.29 33.09 0.78
C ILE A 271 -16.97 34.53 1.20
N ARG A 272 -15.68 34.86 1.40
CA ARG A 272 -15.28 36.25 1.73
C ARG A 272 -15.57 37.23 0.59
N LYS A 273 -15.40 36.80 -0.66
CA LYS A 273 -15.74 37.60 -1.85
C LYS A 273 -17.26 37.78 -1.98
N GLU A 274 -18.04 36.72 -1.80
CA GLU A 274 -19.51 36.78 -1.83
C GLU A 274 -20.06 37.71 -0.74
N VAL A 275 -19.62 37.57 0.51
CA VAL A 275 -20.00 38.48 1.61
C VAL A 275 -19.57 39.92 1.34
N GLN A 276 -18.41 40.15 0.72
CA GLN A 276 -17.99 41.50 0.32
C GLN A 276 -18.88 42.05 -0.80
N GLU A 277 -19.20 41.26 -1.83
CA GLU A 277 -20.07 41.67 -2.93
C GLU A 277 -21.50 41.99 -2.45
N GLU A 278 -22.05 41.17 -1.54
CA GLU A 278 -23.34 41.41 -0.87
C GLU A 278 -23.31 42.68 -0.01
N TYR A 279 -22.27 42.88 0.79
CA TYR A 279 -22.11 44.09 1.61
C TYR A 279 -21.97 45.35 0.74
N GLU A 280 -21.17 45.31 -0.32
CA GLU A 280 -21.05 46.42 -1.26
C GLU A 280 -22.37 46.68 -2.00
N ALA A 281 -23.13 45.65 -2.37
CA ALA A 281 -24.47 45.81 -2.96
C ALA A 281 -25.45 46.47 -1.98
N LEU A 282 -25.46 46.05 -0.70
CA LEU A 282 -26.27 46.65 0.35
C LEU A 282 -25.90 48.12 0.59
N VAL A 283 -24.61 48.43 0.66
CA VAL A 283 -24.11 49.82 0.81
C VAL A 283 -24.51 50.68 -0.38
N ARG A 284 -24.39 50.17 -1.62
CA ARG A 284 -24.87 50.87 -2.83
C ARG A 284 -26.38 51.11 -2.79
N ALA A 285 -27.17 50.14 -2.36
CA ALA A 285 -28.63 50.27 -2.22
C ALA A 285 -29.02 51.28 -1.14
N LEU A 286 -28.31 51.31 0.00
CA LEU A 286 -28.48 52.34 1.04
C LEU A 286 -28.17 53.73 0.49
N PHE A 287 -27.03 53.91 -0.21
CA PHE A 287 -26.71 55.20 -0.83
C PHE A 287 -27.74 55.64 -1.88
N GLN A 288 -28.24 54.73 -2.72
CA GLN A 288 -29.33 55.01 -3.66
C GLN A 288 -30.61 55.44 -2.94
N THR A 289 -30.96 54.77 -1.84
CA THR A 289 -32.14 55.12 -1.03
C THR A 289 -31.97 56.49 -0.36
N CYS A 290 -30.79 56.79 0.19
CA CYS A 290 -30.48 58.11 0.76
C CYS A 290 -30.50 59.24 -0.27
N LEU A 291 -29.98 59.00 -1.48
CA LEU A 291 -30.08 59.95 -2.59
C LEU A 291 -31.54 60.18 -2.99
N HIS A 292 -32.34 59.12 -3.10
CA HIS A 292 -33.77 59.24 -3.42
C HIS A 292 -34.57 59.99 -2.34
N MET A 293 -34.31 59.72 -1.06
CA MET A 293 -34.91 60.48 0.04
C MET A 293 -34.52 61.96 0.01
N LYS A 294 -33.27 62.26 -0.36
CA LYS A 294 -32.83 63.65 -0.57
C LYS A 294 -33.53 64.29 -1.76
N GLU A 295 -33.60 63.63 -2.91
CA GLU A 295 -34.34 64.12 -4.10
C GLU A 295 -35.79 64.45 -3.75
N LYS A 296 -36.45 63.59 -2.95
CA LYS A 296 -37.82 63.84 -2.46
C LYS A 296 -37.91 64.99 -1.45
N LEU A 297 -36.89 65.20 -0.62
CA LEU A 297 -36.83 66.36 0.27
C LEU A 297 -36.65 67.66 -0.53
N ASP A 298 -35.74 67.66 -1.51
CA ASP A 298 -35.46 68.80 -2.38
C ASP A 298 -36.70 69.15 -3.25
N GLU A 299 -37.40 68.14 -3.80
CA GLU A 299 -38.71 68.32 -4.46
C GLU A 299 -39.75 68.96 -3.52
N ASN A 300 -39.87 68.46 -2.29
CA ASN A 300 -40.82 69.01 -1.31
C ASN A 300 -40.47 70.45 -0.89
N GLN A 301 -39.18 70.79 -0.78
CA GLN A 301 -38.72 72.15 -0.53
C GLN A 301 -39.08 73.08 -1.70
N LEU A 302 -38.84 72.68 -2.95
CA LEU A 302 -39.23 73.45 -4.13
C LEU A 302 -40.75 73.64 -4.21
N ASN A 303 -41.53 72.59 -3.97
CA ASN A 303 -43.00 72.67 -3.91
C ASN A 303 -43.50 73.61 -2.80
N LEU A 304 -42.82 73.66 -1.65
CA LEU A 304 -43.16 74.57 -0.57
C LEU A 304 -42.80 76.03 -0.91
N ILE A 305 -41.61 76.27 -1.48
CA ILE A 305 -41.18 77.59 -1.94
C ILE A 305 -42.17 78.11 -2.99
N GLN A 306 -42.54 77.28 -3.98
CA GLN A 306 -43.53 77.64 -4.99
C GLN A 306 -44.87 78.06 -4.35
N LYS A 307 -45.44 77.25 -3.44
CA LYS A 307 -46.70 77.58 -2.75
C LYS A 307 -46.62 78.86 -1.92
N VAL A 308 -45.47 79.14 -1.30
CA VAL A 308 -45.25 80.38 -0.56
C VAL A 308 -45.16 81.57 -1.52
N CYS A 309 -44.50 81.44 -2.66
CA CYS A 309 -44.45 82.46 -3.70
C CYS A 309 -45.83 82.72 -4.34
N GLU A 310 -46.63 81.67 -4.56
CA GLU A 310 -48.03 81.75 -5.01
C GLU A 310 -48.88 82.52 -3.98
N LEU A 311 -48.86 82.12 -2.70
CA LEU A 311 -49.59 82.80 -1.62
C LEU A 311 -49.15 84.27 -1.43
N ILE A 312 -47.86 84.57 -1.56
CA ILE A 312 -47.35 85.96 -1.54
C ILE A 312 -47.88 86.72 -2.76
N GLY A 313 -48.00 86.08 -3.93
CA GLY A 313 -48.66 86.64 -5.11
C GLY A 313 -50.13 86.97 -4.84
N GLU A 314 -50.89 86.01 -4.33
CA GLU A 314 -52.31 86.15 -3.97
C GLU A 314 -52.53 87.31 -2.99
N VAL A 315 -51.81 87.33 -1.85
CA VAL A 315 -51.90 88.40 -0.85
C VAL A 315 -51.49 89.77 -1.41
N ARG A 316 -50.52 89.83 -2.33
CA ARG A 316 -50.16 91.07 -3.04
C ARG A 316 -51.28 91.53 -3.99
N THR A 317 -51.88 90.63 -4.75
CA THR A 317 -53.01 90.97 -5.64
C THR A 317 -54.24 91.41 -4.85
N GLU A 318 -54.59 90.69 -3.77
CA GLU A 318 -55.69 91.06 -2.88
C GLU A 318 -55.42 92.41 -2.20
N GLY A 319 -54.20 92.67 -1.76
CA GLY A 319 -53.80 93.98 -1.20
C GLY A 319 -53.89 95.12 -2.23
N ILE A 320 -53.48 94.88 -3.47
CA ILE A 320 -53.61 95.84 -4.57
C ILE A 320 -55.10 96.10 -4.89
N ASP A 321 -55.93 95.06 -4.95
CA ASP A 321 -57.35 95.21 -5.29
C ASP A 321 -58.17 95.83 -4.16
N ASN A 322 -57.89 95.47 -2.89
CA ASN A 322 -58.41 96.18 -1.72
C ASN A 322 -58.02 97.67 -1.73
N MET A 323 -56.78 98.00 -2.13
CA MET A 323 -56.32 99.39 -2.24
C MET A 323 -56.95 100.13 -3.43
N LYS A 324 -57.18 99.47 -4.58
CA LYS A 324 -57.97 100.02 -5.69
C LYS A 324 -59.41 100.28 -5.25
N ASP A 325 -60.03 99.36 -4.53
CA ASP A 325 -61.41 99.49 -4.06
C ASP A 325 -61.57 100.55 -2.97
N LEU A 326 -60.59 100.72 -2.08
CA LEU A 326 -60.50 101.87 -1.20
C LEU A 326 -60.37 103.18 -2.01
N LYS A 327 -59.48 103.23 -3.01
CA LYS A 327 -59.31 104.41 -3.88
C LYS A 327 -60.58 104.76 -4.68
N LYS A 328 -61.38 103.76 -5.09
CA LYS A 328 -62.72 103.94 -5.68
C LYS A 328 -63.73 104.46 -4.64
N LYS A 329 -63.82 103.83 -3.46
CA LYS A 329 -64.75 104.21 -2.38
C LYS A 329 -64.50 105.64 -1.84
N TRP A 330 -63.26 106.10 -1.88
CA TRP A 330 -62.83 107.41 -1.36
C TRP A 330 -62.61 108.49 -2.42
N GLY A 331 -62.91 108.23 -3.70
CA GLY A 331 -63.00 109.28 -4.73
C GLY A 331 -61.70 110.07 -5.01
N SER A 332 -60.54 109.41 -5.03
CA SER A 332 -59.25 110.09 -5.20
C SER A 332 -58.80 110.24 -6.66
N ALA A 333 -58.98 111.42 -7.24
CA ALA A 333 -58.45 111.81 -8.55
C ALA A 333 -56.98 112.27 -8.47
N SER A 334 -56.02 111.34 -8.53
CA SER A 334 -54.58 111.63 -8.58
C SER A 334 -53.85 110.69 -9.56
N PRO A 335 -52.86 111.16 -10.34
CA PRO A 335 -52.32 110.43 -11.49
C PRO A 335 -51.65 109.08 -11.15
N ASP A 336 -51.65 108.19 -12.13
CA ASP A 336 -51.40 106.75 -11.97
C ASP A 336 -49.99 106.30 -12.39
N GLU A 337 -49.07 107.25 -12.58
CA GLU A 337 -47.77 107.01 -13.23
C GLU A 337 -46.81 106.18 -12.36
N GLY A 338 -46.69 106.51 -11.07
CA GLY A 338 -45.80 105.78 -10.14
C GLY A 338 -46.26 104.37 -9.77
N MET A 339 -47.53 104.02 -10.03
CA MET A 339 -48.10 102.71 -9.69
C MET A 339 -47.87 101.64 -10.77
N LYS A 340 -47.48 102.04 -12.00
CA LYS A 340 -47.33 101.13 -13.15
C LYS A 340 -45.92 100.64 -13.41
N GLU A 341 -44.88 101.39 -13.03
CA GLU A 341 -43.50 100.93 -13.22
C GLU A 341 -43.08 99.83 -12.24
N ASN A 342 -43.55 99.89 -10.99
CA ASN A 342 -43.24 98.88 -9.98
C ASN A 342 -43.74 97.46 -10.33
N PRO A 343 -45.01 97.24 -10.76
CA PRO A 343 -45.46 95.90 -11.13
C PRO A 343 -44.71 95.35 -12.35
N ALA A 344 -44.42 96.16 -13.38
CA ALA A 344 -43.68 95.69 -14.55
C ALA A 344 -42.24 95.21 -14.21
N LYS A 345 -41.54 95.92 -13.32
CA LYS A 345 -40.23 95.49 -12.80
C LYS A 345 -40.35 94.24 -11.91
N GLN A 346 -41.43 94.13 -11.14
CA GLN A 346 -41.72 92.97 -10.29
C GLN A 346 -42.02 91.71 -11.12
N GLU A 347 -42.77 91.82 -12.22
CA GLU A 347 -43.05 90.73 -13.16
C GLU A 347 -41.77 90.23 -13.86
N GLN A 348 -40.89 91.14 -14.28
CA GLN A 348 -39.59 90.78 -14.87
C GLN A 348 -38.70 90.00 -13.88
N LEU A 349 -38.67 90.41 -12.60
CA LEU A 349 -37.95 89.66 -11.56
C LEU A 349 -38.57 88.27 -11.34
N TRP A 350 -39.90 88.17 -11.32
CA TRP A 350 -40.60 86.89 -11.15
C TRP A 350 -40.30 85.91 -12.31
N ALA A 351 -40.28 86.41 -13.55
CA ALA A 351 -39.91 85.61 -14.71
C ALA A 351 -38.47 85.08 -14.61
N LEU A 352 -37.52 85.93 -14.19
CA LEU A 352 -36.12 85.52 -13.98
C LEU A 352 -35.95 84.51 -12.84
N GLU A 353 -36.71 84.64 -11.74
CA GLU A 353 -36.73 83.65 -10.65
C GLU A 353 -37.27 82.30 -11.11
N GLN A 354 -38.35 82.31 -11.92
CA GLN A 354 -38.94 81.09 -12.48
C GLN A 354 -38.02 80.41 -13.51
N ASP A 355 -37.37 81.18 -14.39
CA ASP A 355 -36.36 80.68 -15.33
C ASP A 355 -35.17 80.05 -14.57
N ASN A 356 -34.68 80.70 -13.51
CA ASN A 356 -33.58 80.18 -12.69
C ASN A 356 -33.96 78.86 -11.98
N CYS A 357 -35.19 78.75 -11.47
CA CYS A 357 -35.72 77.48 -10.92
C CYS A 357 -35.78 76.36 -11.98
N SER A 358 -36.17 76.70 -13.22
CA SER A 358 -36.20 75.75 -14.33
C SER A 358 -34.80 75.26 -14.72
N LEU A 359 -33.82 76.18 -14.76
CA LEU A 359 -32.41 75.88 -15.08
C LEU A 359 -31.76 75.03 -13.98
N ALA A 360 -31.99 75.34 -12.71
CA ALA A 360 -31.51 74.53 -11.58
C ALA A 360 -32.03 73.09 -11.67
N THR A 361 -33.32 72.92 -11.98
CA THR A 361 -33.94 71.61 -12.20
C THR A 361 -33.28 70.84 -13.35
N LEU A 362 -32.98 71.53 -14.47
CA LEU A 362 -32.36 70.92 -15.64
C LEU A 362 -30.89 70.53 -15.37
N VAL A 363 -30.14 71.34 -14.63
CA VAL A 363 -28.76 71.02 -14.19
C VAL A 363 -28.74 69.76 -13.31
N CYS A 364 -29.69 69.60 -12.38
CA CYS A 364 -29.80 68.38 -11.56
C CYS A 364 -30.11 67.13 -12.41
N LYS A 365 -30.97 67.24 -13.44
CA LYS A 365 -31.25 66.16 -14.40
C LYS A 365 -30.01 65.79 -15.24
N VAL A 366 -29.24 66.77 -15.69
CA VAL A 366 -27.98 66.51 -16.44
C VAL A 366 -26.93 65.82 -15.56
N ARG A 367 -26.77 66.24 -14.29
CA ARG A 367 -25.84 65.61 -13.33
C ARG A 367 -26.20 64.16 -13.04
N SER A 368 -27.47 63.87 -12.75
CA SER A 368 -27.95 62.49 -12.48
C SER A 368 -27.80 61.58 -13.70
N LEU A 369 -28.11 62.05 -14.91
CA LEU A 369 -27.85 61.33 -16.17
C LEU A 369 -26.35 61.06 -16.40
N GLY A 370 -25.48 62.00 -16.02
CA GLY A 370 -24.02 61.85 -16.07
C GLY A 370 -23.53 60.71 -15.17
N HIS A 371 -23.97 60.69 -13.91
CA HIS A 371 -23.65 59.61 -12.96
C HIS A 371 -24.18 58.25 -13.44
N TRP A 372 -25.41 58.18 -13.95
CA TRP A 372 -25.97 56.96 -14.52
C TRP A 372 -25.15 56.42 -15.69
N ARG A 373 -24.72 57.28 -16.61
CA ARG A 373 -23.88 56.88 -17.75
C ARG A 373 -22.54 56.29 -17.31
N LEU A 374 -21.89 56.92 -16.33
CA LEU A 374 -20.63 56.43 -15.76
C LEU A 374 -20.81 55.09 -15.05
N ALA A 375 -21.85 54.95 -14.21
CA ALA A 375 -22.15 53.71 -13.50
C ALA A 375 -22.43 52.53 -14.45
N VAL A 376 -23.19 52.76 -15.53
CA VAL A 376 -23.47 51.74 -16.56
C VAL A 376 -22.20 51.34 -17.32
N GLN A 377 -21.32 52.30 -17.66
CA GLN A 377 -20.03 52.00 -18.29
C GLN A 377 -19.12 51.19 -17.36
N GLN A 378 -19.01 51.59 -16.09
CA GLN A 378 -18.20 50.89 -15.09
C GLN A 378 -18.70 49.45 -14.87
N ALA A 379 -20.01 49.25 -14.71
CA ALA A 379 -20.61 47.92 -14.58
C ALA A 379 -20.36 47.04 -15.82
N ARG A 380 -20.42 47.62 -17.04
CA ARG A 380 -20.10 46.89 -18.28
C ARG A 380 -18.64 46.44 -18.32
N PHE A 381 -17.69 47.31 -17.96
CA PHE A 381 -16.27 46.95 -17.93
C PHE A 381 -15.95 45.92 -16.84
N GLN A 382 -16.53 46.05 -15.64
CA GLN A 382 -16.40 45.05 -14.57
C GLN A 382 -16.97 43.68 -15.00
N ALA A 383 -18.13 43.66 -15.67
CA ALA A 383 -18.69 42.43 -16.21
C ALA A 383 -17.78 41.80 -17.28
N GLN A 384 -17.21 42.59 -18.19
CA GLN A 384 -16.26 42.11 -19.21
C GLN A 384 -14.97 41.55 -18.60
N LEU A 385 -14.37 42.26 -17.64
CA LEU A 385 -13.19 41.79 -16.90
C LEU A 385 -13.48 40.45 -16.20
N SER A 386 -14.59 40.36 -15.47
CA SER A 386 -14.96 39.12 -14.75
C SER A 386 -15.21 37.91 -15.67
N ARG A 387 -15.62 38.14 -16.93
CA ARG A 387 -15.76 37.07 -17.94
C ARG A 387 -14.39 36.65 -18.47
N ALA A 388 -13.56 37.60 -18.88
CA ALA A 388 -12.21 37.33 -19.37
C ALA A 388 -11.34 36.62 -18.32
N GLU A 389 -11.44 36.98 -17.04
CA GLU A 389 -10.78 36.28 -15.93
C GLU A 389 -11.24 34.82 -15.81
N LYS A 390 -12.56 34.57 -15.87
CA LYS A 390 -13.12 33.21 -15.81
C LYS A 390 -12.68 32.36 -17.01
N GLU A 391 -12.69 32.92 -18.21
CA GLU A 391 -12.22 32.27 -19.44
C GLU A 391 -10.71 31.95 -19.37
N ALA A 392 -9.88 32.88 -18.89
CA ALA A 392 -8.45 32.67 -18.72
C ALA A 392 -8.14 31.58 -17.67
N ILE A 393 -8.85 31.56 -16.54
CA ILE A 393 -8.74 30.52 -15.51
C ILE A 393 -9.15 29.16 -16.08
N GLN A 394 -10.25 29.09 -16.84
CA GLN A 394 -10.73 27.85 -17.44
C GLN A 394 -9.76 27.30 -18.51
N SER A 395 -9.26 28.17 -19.39
CA SER A 395 -8.23 27.83 -20.38
C SER A 395 -6.95 27.32 -19.73
N LYS A 396 -6.49 27.95 -18.64
CA LYS A 396 -5.33 27.49 -17.86
C LYS A 396 -5.56 26.08 -17.27
N LYS A 397 -6.75 25.81 -16.72
CA LYS A 397 -7.12 24.47 -16.20
C LYS A 397 -7.12 23.41 -17.31
N GLU A 398 -7.66 23.73 -18.47
CA GLU A 398 -7.68 22.81 -19.61
C GLU A 398 -6.26 22.53 -20.15
N CYS A 399 -5.41 23.54 -20.27
CA CYS A 399 -4.00 23.37 -20.62
C CYS A 399 -3.27 22.44 -19.65
N LEU A 400 -3.48 22.60 -18.34
CA LEU A 400 -2.91 21.71 -17.32
C LEU A 400 -3.44 20.28 -17.41
N ARG A 401 -4.75 20.10 -17.65
CA ARG A 401 -5.36 18.79 -17.90
C ARG A 401 -4.71 18.06 -19.09
N ILE A 402 -4.52 18.77 -20.20
CA ILE A 402 -3.91 18.20 -21.42
C ILE A 402 -2.44 17.82 -21.15
N LYS A 403 -1.67 18.68 -20.48
CA LYS A 403 -0.27 18.37 -20.10
C LYS A 403 -0.17 17.12 -19.22
N LEU A 404 -1.01 17.02 -18.19
CA LEU A 404 -1.01 15.89 -17.26
C LEU A 404 -1.44 14.58 -17.94
N MET A 405 -2.33 14.63 -18.93
CA MET A 405 -2.65 13.45 -19.76
C MET A 405 -1.46 13.04 -20.64
N ALA A 406 -0.80 13.99 -21.31
CA ALA A 406 0.40 13.71 -22.12
C ALA A 406 1.56 13.15 -21.28
N GLU A 407 1.76 13.64 -20.05
CA GLU A 407 2.77 13.11 -19.11
C GLU A 407 2.46 11.65 -18.70
N ARG A 408 1.18 11.30 -18.49
CA ARG A 408 0.75 9.92 -18.24
C ARG A 408 1.01 9.02 -19.44
N GLU A 409 0.69 9.47 -20.65
CA GLU A 409 0.97 8.74 -21.90
C GLU A 409 2.47 8.49 -22.09
N VAL A 410 3.31 9.52 -21.88
CA VAL A 410 4.78 9.37 -21.90
C VAL A 410 5.27 8.38 -20.83
N GLY A 411 4.66 8.34 -19.65
CA GLY A 411 4.92 7.33 -18.63
C GLY A 411 4.63 5.91 -19.12
N LEU A 412 3.46 5.68 -19.70
CA LEU A 412 3.06 4.38 -20.27
C LEU A 412 3.98 3.96 -21.42
N PHE A 413 4.33 4.86 -22.34
CA PHE A 413 5.26 4.55 -23.44
C PHE A 413 6.66 4.18 -22.92
N ARG A 414 7.16 4.84 -21.86
CA ARG A 414 8.44 4.46 -21.23
C ARG A 414 8.38 3.05 -20.63
N GLN A 415 7.28 2.69 -19.96
CA GLN A 415 7.08 1.33 -19.43
C GLN A 415 7.01 0.29 -20.55
N GLN A 416 6.27 0.55 -21.62
CA GLN A 416 6.19 -0.34 -22.79
C GLN A 416 7.56 -0.55 -23.46
N ILE A 417 8.33 0.53 -23.67
CA ILE A 417 9.69 0.45 -24.24
C ILE A 417 10.61 -0.40 -23.34
N LEU A 418 10.50 -0.27 -22.02
CA LEU A 418 11.29 -1.05 -21.08
C LEU A 418 10.91 -2.54 -21.09
N ALA A 419 9.62 -2.86 -21.12
CA ALA A 419 9.13 -4.23 -21.28
C ALA A 419 9.57 -4.87 -22.61
N LEU A 420 9.48 -4.13 -23.72
CA LEU A 420 9.94 -4.59 -25.04
C LEU A 420 11.46 -4.83 -25.06
N ARG A 421 12.26 -3.98 -24.43
CA ARG A 421 13.72 -4.18 -24.29
C ARG A 421 14.04 -5.44 -23.47
N GLN A 422 13.32 -5.68 -22.38
CA GLN A 422 13.50 -6.90 -21.58
C GLN A 422 13.09 -8.17 -22.35
N ALA A 423 11.98 -8.13 -23.09
CA ALA A 423 11.54 -9.23 -23.95
C ALA A 423 12.55 -9.53 -25.07
N LEU A 424 13.09 -8.48 -25.71
CA LEU A 424 14.15 -8.60 -26.72
C LEU A 424 15.42 -9.22 -26.14
N ALA A 425 15.87 -8.78 -24.95
CA ALA A 425 17.06 -9.33 -24.29
C ALA A 425 16.88 -10.82 -23.93
N ARG A 426 15.67 -11.24 -23.50
CA ARG A 426 15.34 -12.65 -23.26
C ARG A 426 15.40 -13.46 -24.55
N ALA A 427 14.73 -13.00 -25.61
CA ALA A 427 14.74 -13.67 -26.93
C ALA A 427 16.15 -13.77 -27.53
N GLN A 428 16.99 -12.75 -27.36
CA GLN A 428 18.40 -12.78 -27.75
C GLN A 428 19.17 -13.86 -26.97
N ALA A 429 19.01 -13.91 -25.63
CA ALA A 429 19.64 -14.95 -24.81
C ALA A 429 19.15 -16.37 -25.17
N ASP A 430 17.87 -16.55 -25.48
CA ASP A 430 17.32 -17.82 -25.96
C ASP A 430 17.90 -18.23 -27.32
N SER A 431 17.98 -17.30 -28.28
CA SER A 431 18.61 -17.58 -29.57
C SER A 431 20.08 -18.00 -29.41
N ALA A 432 20.83 -17.35 -28.52
CA ALA A 432 22.22 -17.69 -28.22
C ALA A 432 22.38 -19.05 -27.53
N ARG A 433 21.40 -19.47 -26.71
CA ARG A 433 21.33 -20.82 -26.15
C ARG A 433 21.07 -21.88 -27.24
N MET A 434 20.08 -21.63 -28.10
CA MET A 434 19.75 -22.53 -29.21
C MET A 434 20.91 -22.71 -30.19
N TRP A 435 21.60 -21.63 -30.56
CA TRP A 435 22.81 -21.69 -31.39
C TRP A 435 23.92 -22.56 -30.78
N LYS A 436 24.18 -22.41 -29.47
CA LYS A 436 25.17 -23.26 -28.76
C LYS A 436 24.75 -24.73 -28.73
N GLN A 437 23.46 -25.02 -28.50
CA GLN A 437 22.96 -26.40 -28.55
C GLN A 437 23.10 -27.00 -29.97
N GLN A 438 22.73 -26.24 -30.99
CA GLN A 438 22.86 -26.68 -32.39
C GLN A 438 24.31 -26.95 -32.78
N ASP A 439 25.26 -26.09 -32.39
CA ASP A 439 26.68 -26.32 -32.63
C ASP A 439 27.20 -27.56 -31.89
N SER A 440 26.82 -27.77 -30.63
CA SER A 440 27.17 -28.98 -29.88
C SER A 440 26.59 -30.26 -30.51
N GLN A 441 25.37 -30.22 -31.06
CA GLN A 441 24.79 -31.34 -31.80
C GLN A 441 25.52 -31.58 -33.13
N ALA A 442 25.89 -30.54 -33.86
CA ALA A 442 26.66 -30.65 -35.11
C ALA A 442 28.06 -31.23 -34.86
N GLN A 443 28.69 -30.90 -33.73
CA GLN A 443 29.95 -31.52 -33.30
C GLN A 443 29.75 -33.00 -32.97
N LEU A 444 28.72 -33.35 -32.19
CA LEU A 444 28.40 -34.74 -31.83
C LEU A 444 28.10 -35.62 -33.06
N LEU A 445 27.41 -35.06 -34.07
CA LEU A 445 27.14 -35.75 -35.34
C LEU A 445 28.43 -36.02 -36.12
N LYS A 446 29.34 -35.05 -36.22
CA LYS A 446 30.66 -35.27 -36.85
C LYS A 446 31.47 -36.34 -36.13
N GLU A 447 31.45 -36.35 -34.78
CA GLU A 447 32.09 -37.42 -34.01
C GLU A 447 31.48 -38.81 -34.25
N LEU A 448 30.15 -38.88 -34.44
CA LEU A 448 29.46 -40.13 -34.78
C LEU A 448 29.80 -40.58 -36.21
N GLU A 449 29.81 -39.67 -37.18
CA GLU A 449 30.26 -39.96 -38.56
C GLU A 449 31.72 -40.46 -38.59
N HIS A 450 32.61 -39.82 -37.84
CA HIS A 450 34.00 -40.26 -37.70
C HIS A 450 34.12 -41.64 -37.02
N ARG A 451 33.32 -41.92 -35.97
CA ARG A 451 33.28 -43.25 -35.35
C ARG A 451 32.76 -44.32 -36.32
N VAL A 452 31.65 -44.08 -37.01
CA VAL A 452 31.07 -45.02 -37.98
C VAL A 452 32.03 -45.31 -39.14
N THR A 453 32.74 -44.30 -39.65
CA THR A 453 33.74 -44.50 -40.71
C THR A 453 34.97 -45.28 -40.22
N GLN A 454 35.43 -45.06 -38.99
CA GLN A 454 36.47 -45.90 -38.36
C GLN A 454 36.00 -47.34 -38.15
N GLU A 455 34.79 -47.55 -37.61
CA GLU A 455 34.21 -48.86 -37.39
C GLU A 455 34.09 -49.63 -38.72
N ALA A 456 33.57 -49.00 -39.78
CA ALA A 456 33.50 -49.57 -41.12
C ALA A 456 34.89 -50.00 -41.64
N LEU A 457 35.91 -49.13 -41.55
CA LEU A 457 37.29 -49.45 -41.94
C LEU A 457 37.85 -50.64 -41.15
N THR A 458 37.61 -50.72 -39.83
CA THR A 458 38.07 -51.87 -39.02
C THR A 458 37.32 -53.15 -39.37
N GLN A 459 36.04 -53.08 -39.72
CA GLN A 459 35.25 -54.22 -40.18
C GLN A 459 35.72 -54.72 -41.55
N GLU A 460 36.03 -53.83 -42.49
CA GLU A 460 36.61 -54.17 -43.80
C GLU A 460 37.98 -54.85 -43.65
N GLN A 461 38.87 -54.29 -42.82
CA GLN A 461 40.16 -54.90 -42.50
C GLN A 461 40.02 -56.29 -41.87
N LEU A 462 39.07 -56.45 -40.93
CA LEU A 462 38.76 -57.75 -40.32
C LEU A 462 38.23 -58.74 -41.36
N HIS A 463 37.39 -58.29 -42.29
CA HIS A 463 36.87 -59.11 -43.39
C HIS A 463 38.00 -59.57 -44.31
N PHE A 464 38.87 -58.66 -44.74
CA PHE A 464 40.04 -58.97 -45.57
C PHE A 464 41.00 -59.97 -44.87
N MET A 465 41.24 -59.80 -43.56
CA MET A 465 42.02 -60.77 -42.79
C MET A 465 41.36 -62.15 -42.69
N LYS A 466 40.01 -62.20 -42.60
CA LYS A 466 39.26 -63.46 -42.59
C LYS A 466 39.28 -64.14 -43.95
N THR A 467 39.08 -63.41 -45.05
CA THR A 467 39.12 -63.99 -46.41
C THR A 467 40.52 -64.49 -46.75
N SER A 468 41.57 -63.70 -46.51
CA SER A 468 42.96 -64.13 -46.75
C SER A 468 43.37 -65.35 -45.91
N ARG A 469 42.87 -65.48 -44.68
CA ARG A 469 43.04 -66.71 -43.87
C ARG A 469 42.28 -67.89 -44.45
N MET A 470 41.05 -67.68 -44.94
CA MET A 470 40.24 -68.73 -45.58
C MET A 470 40.90 -69.22 -46.87
N GLU A 471 41.41 -68.30 -47.71
CA GLU A 471 42.13 -68.60 -48.95
C GLU A 471 43.36 -69.47 -48.69
N LYS A 472 44.21 -69.11 -47.72
CA LYS A 472 45.34 -69.96 -47.30
C LYS A 472 44.88 -71.33 -46.82
N LEU A 473 43.79 -71.40 -46.07
CA LEU A 473 43.24 -72.68 -45.59
C LEU A 473 42.74 -73.55 -46.76
N LEU A 474 42.17 -72.94 -47.80
CA LEU A 474 41.74 -73.62 -49.02
C LEU A 474 42.95 -74.09 -49.85
N GLU A 475 44.01 -73.29 -49.94
CA GLU A 475 45.28 -73.70 -50.57
C GLU A 475 45.91 -74.90 -49.81
N ASP A 476 45.99 -74.83 -48.48
CA ASP A 476 46.50 -75.91 -47.64
C ASP A 476 45.67 -77.19 -47.80
N VAL A 477 44.33 -77.08 -47.79
CA VAL A 477 43.42 -78.21 -48.04
C VAL A 477 43.62 -78.78 -49.45
N GLY A 478 43.76 -77.93 -50.48
CA GLY A 478 44.04 -78.35 -51.85
C GLY A 478 45.39 -79.10 -51.97
N GLN A 479 46.44 -78.62 -51.31
CA GLN A 479 47.73 -79.32 -51.24
C GLN A 479 47.61 -80.67 -50.51
N LYS A 480 46.86 -80.73 -49.41
CA LYS A 480 46.61 -81.98 -48.67
C LYS A 480 45.81 -82.97 -49.49
N GLU A 481 44.82 -82.52 -50.27
CA GLU A 481 44.05 -83.38 -51.16
C GLU A 481 44.91 -83.91 -52.32
N GLN A 482 45.80 -83.11 -52.89
CA GLN A 482 46.80 -83.59 -53.86
C GLN A 482 47.73 -84.65 -53.25
N GLN A 483 48.20 -84.45 -52.01
CA GLN A 483 49.00 -85.45 -51.27
C GLN A 483 48.22 -86.76 -51.05
N LEU A 484 46.95 -86.67 -50.65
CA LEU A 484 46.07 -87.84 -50.47
C LEU A 484 45.82 -88.58 -51.80
N GLN A 485 45.63 -87.87 -52.91
CA GLN A 485 45.49 -88.50 -54.24
C GLN A 485 46.75 -89.24 -54.67
N LEU A 486 47.95 -88.73 -54.36
CA LEU A 486 49.21 -89.41 -54.63
C LEU A 486 49.34 -90.69 -53.79
N LEU A 487 49.10 -90.61 -52.46
CA LEU A 487 49.10 -91.76 -51.56
C LEU A 487 48.07 -92.82 -51.96
N SER A 488 46.87 -92.42 -52.40
CA SER A 488 45.85 -93.34 -52.93
C SER A 488 46.33 -94.07 -54.18
N LYS A 489 46.97 -93.36 -55.13
CA LYS A 489 47.57 -93.97 -56.34
C LYS A 489 48.73 -94.91 -56.01
N GLU A 490 49.44 -94.71 -54.90
CA GLU A 490 50.49 -95.61 -54.42
C GLU A 490 49.90 -96.84 -53.72
N ALA A 491 48.88 -96.67 -52.88
CA ALA A 491 48.13 -97.76 -52.26
C ALA A 491 47.47 -98.68 -53.31
N GLU A 492 46.90 -98.10 -54.38
CA GLU A 492 46.41 -98.87 -55.52
C GLU A 492 47.51 -99.68 -56.23
N ARG A 493 48.69 -99.07 -56.44
CA ARG A 493 49.85 -99.76 -57.04
C ARG A 493 50.31 -100.92 -56.16
N ALA A 494 50.42 -100.71 -54.85
CA ALA A 494 50.75 -101.74 -53.87
C ALA A 494 49.72 -102.88 -53.86
N SER A 495 48.42 -102.55 -53.90
CA SER A 495 47.33 -103.53 -54.00
C SER A 495 47.41 -104.38 -55.27
N LYS A 496 47.64 -103.75 -56.44
CA LYS A 496 47.85 -104.46 -57.72
C LYS A 496 49.08 -105.36 -57.67
N LEU A 497 50.17 -104.93 -57.04
CA LEU A 497 51.39 -105.73 -56.85
C LEU A 497 51.14 -106.96 -55.95
N GLY A 498 50.43 -106.77 -54.84
CA GLY A 498 50.03 -107.85 -53.92
C GLY A 498 49.14 -108.89 -54.60
N GLN A 499 48.18 -108.47 -55.43
CA GLN A 499 47.37 -109.38 -56.25
C GLN A 499 48.22 -110.22 -57.23
N LEU A 500 49.25 -109.62 -57.84
CA LEU A 500 50.18 -110.34 -58.73
C LEU A 500 51.02 -111.36 -57.98
N GLN A 501 51.55 -111.01 -56.80
CA GLN A 501 52.27 -111.95 -55.93
C GLN A 501 51.36 -113.12 -55.49
N GLN A 502 50.13 -112.84 -55.09
CA GLN A 502 49.16 -113.88 -54.72
C GLN A 502 48.83 -114.82 -55.90
N LYS A 503 48.73 -114.29 -57.13
CA LYS A 503 48.56 -115.10 -58.35
C LYS A 503 49.79 -115.97 -58.66
N LYS A 504 51.01 -115.47 -58.44
CA LYS A 504 52.25 -116.27 -58.59
C LYS A 504 52.26 -117.43 -57.60
N MET A 505 52.07 -117.14 -56.32
CA MET A 505 52.07 -118.13 -55.23
C MET A 505 51.01 -119.24 -55.44
N LYS A 506 49.83 -118.92 -56.02
CA LYS A 506 48.82 -119.92 -56.41
C LYS A 506 49.28 -120.88 -57.53
N ARG A 507 50.12 -120.42 -58.47
CA ARG A 507 50.70 -121.25 -59.55
C ARG A 507 51.77 -122.19 -59.00
N ASP A 508 52.65 -121.66 -58.15
CA ASP A 508 53.73 -122.43 -57.51
C ASP A 508 53.13 -123.56 -56.64
N LEU A 509 52.02 -123.29 -55.93
CA LEU A 509 51.25 -124.30 -55.19
C LEU A 509 50.66 -125.40 -56.09
N HIS A 510 50.20 -125.07 -57.30
CA HIS A 510 49.74 -126.07 -58.26
C HIS A 510 50.90 -126.94 -58.78
N GLN A 511 52.05 -126.35 -59.08
CA GLN A 511 53.23 -127.12 -59.49
C GLN A 511 53.70 -128.07 -58.39
N MET A 512 53.75 -127.63 -57.13
CA MET A 512 54.08 -128.51 -56.00
C MET A 512 53.08 -129.67 -55.85
N ARG A 513 51.77 -129.41 -55.97
CA ARG A 513 50.75 -130.48 -55.96
C ARG A 513 50.93 -131.49 -57.09
N SER A 514 51.25 -131.03 -58.30
CA SER A 514 51.48 -131.94 -59.44
C SER A 514 52.71 -132.82 -59.26
N ARG A 515 53.83 -132.28 -58.74
CA ARG A 515 55.03 -133.07 -58.39
C ARG A 515 54.73 -134.11 -57.32
N LEU A 516 54.00 -133.74 -56.26
CA LEU A 516 53.64 -134.66 -55.17
C LEU A 516 52.77 -135.83 -55.65
N ALA A 517 51.87 -135.60 -56.61
CA ALA A 517 51.06 -136.65 -57.24
C ALA A 517 51.94 -137.59 -58.09
N GLN A 518 52.91 -137.04 -58.81
CA GLN A 518 53.85 -137.80 -59.63
C GLN A 518 54.75 -138.69 -58.76
N GLU A 519 55.31 -138.19 -57.65
CA GLU A 519 56.04 -139.01 -56.68
C GLU A 519 55.18 -140.12 -56.06
N ARG A 520 53.89 -139.87 -55.83
CA ARG A 520 52.95 -140.90 -55.34
C ARG A 520 52.76 -142.03 -56.34
N SER A 521 52.68 -141.73 -57.64
CA SER A 521 52.56 -142.76 -58.69
C SER A 521 53.80 -143.65 -58.77
N VAL A 522 55.00 -143.06 -58.77
CA VAL A 522 56.27 -143.81 -58.82
C VAL A 522 56.46 -144.72 -57.59
N LYS A 523 55.97 -144.29 -56.42
CA LYS A 523 55.99 -145.12 -55.21
C LYS A 523 55.00 -146.28 -55.24
N LEU A 524 53.88 -146.17 -55.96
CA LEU A 524 52.93 -147.27 -56.16
C LEU A 524 53.49 -148.31 -57.15
N ASP A 525 54.04 -147.87 -58.29
CA ASP A 525 54.73 -148.75 -59.25
C ASP A 525 55.87 -149.56 -58.61
N ALA A 526 56.60 -148.94 -57.67
CA ALA A 526 57.69 -149.60 -56.95
C ALA A 526 57.20 -150.70 -55.99
N LEU A 527 55.98 -150.57 -55.43
CA LEU A 527 55.39 -151.58 -54.55
C LEU A 527 54.86 -152.78 -55.35
N GLN A 528 54.22 -152.55 -56.51
CA GLN A 528 53.74 -153.64 -57.38
C GLN A 528 54.86 -154.58 -57.83
N ARG A 529 56.05 -154.05 -58.17
CA ARG A 529 57.21 -154.90 -58.56
C ARG A 529 57.77 -155.75 -57.41
N VAL A 530 57.53 -155.38 -56.16
CA VAL A 530 57.94 -156.19 -54.99
C VAL A 530 56.96 -157.35 -54.79
N GLU A 531 55.66 -157.14 -55.01
CA GLU A 531 54.65 -158.20 -54.97
C GLU A 531 54.87 -159.24 -56.10
N GLU A 532 55.19 -158.79 -57.31
CA GLU A 532 55.52 -159.69 -58.44
C GLU A 532 56.73 -160.59 -58.13
N LEU A 533 57.80 -160.04 -57.54
CA LEU A 533 59.00 -160.82 -57.18
C LEU A 533 58.78 -161.80 -56.01
N GLN A 534 57.85 -161.52 -55.11
CA GLN A 534 57.47 -162.46 -54.06
C GLN A 534 56.68 -163.66 -54.59
N SER A 535 55.84 -163.45 -55.62
CA SER A 535 55.06 -164.55 -56.23
C SER A 535 55.92 -165.64 -56.88
N GLN A 536 57.05 -165.28 -57.48
CA GLN A 536 57.93 -166.22 -58.20
C GLN A 536 58.75 -167.15 -57.29
N LEU A 537 58.75 -166.92 -55.98
CA LEU A 537 59.56 -167.64 -55.00
C LEU A 537 58.77 -168.70 -54.19
N HIS A 538 57.47 -168.89 -54.48
CA HIS A 538 56.61 -169.84 -53.77
C HIS A 538 56.06 -171.01 -54.63
N ASP A 539 56.20 -170.96 -55.95
CA ASP A 539 55.46 -171.87 -56.86
C ASP A 539 56.24 -173.10 -57.41
N ALA A 540 57.44 -173.41 -56.92
CA ALA A 540 58.25 -174.52 -57.48
C ALA A 540 58.98 -175.44 -56.47
N GLN A 541 58.69 -175.35 -55.17
CA GLN A 541 59.05 -176.40 -54.21
C GLN A 541 57.79 -177.00 -53.58
N GLN A 542 57.56 -178.28 -53.91
CA GLN A 542 56.56 -179.22 -53.37
C GLN A 542 55.16 -179.23 -54.03
N SER A 543 54.63 -180.33 -54.61
CA SER A 543 55.15 -181.68 -54.94
C SER A 543 56.03 -182.37 -53.87
N ALA A 544 55.49 -182.93 -52.79
CA ALA A 544 54.14 -183.47 -52.68
C ALA A 544 53.60 -183.54 -51.24
N VAL A 545 52.30 -183.20 -51.08
CA VAL A 545 51.24 -183.99 -50.37
C VAL A 545 51.32 -184.10 -48.81
N PRO A 546 50.21 -183.97 -48.03
CA PRO A 546 48.87 -183.39 -48.32
C PRO A 546 48.10 -182.64 -47.18
N THR A 547 46.97 -182.01 -47.60
CA THR A 547 45.66 -181.82 -46.89
C THR A 547 45.39 -180.76 -45.80
N GLY A 548 44.39 -179.90 -46.10
CA GLY A 548 43.46 -179.21 -45.16
C GLY A 548 43.85 -177.78 -44.73
N SER A 549 42.96 -176.80 -44.53
CA SER A 549 41.50 -176.67 -44.80
C SER A 549 41.07 -175.17 -44.72
N SER A 550 39.96 -174.80 -45.38
CA SER A 550 39.04 -173.63 -45.21
C SER A 550 39.34 -172.60 -44.09
N GLY A 551 39.19 -171.27 -44.21
CA GLY A 551 38.52 -170.39 -45.17
C GLY A 551 38.02 -169.09 -44.48
N GLY A 552 37.58 -168.08 -45.25
CA GLY A 552 36.43 -167.21 -44.86
C GLY A 552 36.61 -165.94 -44.01
N THR A 553 37.08 -164.85 -44.62
CA THR A 553 36.49 -163.48 -44.66
C THR A 553 35.33 -163.03 -43.72
N TYR A 554 35.41 -161.82 -43.13
CA TYR A 554 34.65 -160.58 -43.54
C TYR A 554 34.60 -159.42 -42.49
N GLN A 555 34.87 -158.19 -42.99
CA GLN A 555 34.24 -156.85 -42.73
C GLN A 555 33.74 -156.35 -41.35
N THR A 556 34.01 -155.06 -41.09
CA THR A 556 33.02 -153.96 -40.80
C THR A 556 33.76 -152.60 -40.86
N GLN A 557 33.30 -151.56 -41.60
CA GLN A 557 32.38 -150.47 -41.18
C GLN A 557 32.69 -149.86 -39.79
N LYS A 558 32.72 -148.55 -39.51
CA LYS A 558 32.10 -147.33 -40.11
C LYS A 558 33.02 -146.10 -39.75
N LYS A 559 32.70 -144.79 -39.83
CA LYS A 559 31.49 -143.95 -40.03
C LYS A 559 31.92 -142.55 -40.55
N ASP A 560 30.93 -141.65 -40.76
CA ASP A 560 30.95 -140.17 -40.89
C ASP A 560 31.85 -139.48 -41.94
#